data_AF-A0A2V6LLT9-F1
#
_entry.id   AF-A0A2V6LLT9-F1
#
_cell.length_a   1.000
_cell.length_b   1.000
_cell.length_c   1.000
_cell.angle_alpha   90.00
_cell.angle_beta   90.00
_cell.angle_gamma   90.00
#
_symmetry.space_group_name_H-M   'P 1'
#
loop_
_entity.id
_entity.type
_entity.pdbx_description
1 polymer ?
#
loop_
_entity_poly.entity_id
_entity_poly.type
_entity_poly.pdbx_seq_one_letter_code
_entity_poly.pdbx_strand_id
1 'polypeptide(L)'
;MTDKQKEDGKAFETFNIEIDVTYLNPRYALSKQRVNVMTANGRLDVFELNPSGGGPSFIGRWDGGSRDPGKTERHDLDIDIYRVSRGQQRRFKKGERGYSGHHTTKVQSDRGRKYQVSLCTPDEKIFEGTVCFNLLRKVGVSDQFTVRERPTAVVIRGRP
;
A
#
# COMPACT_ATOMS: atom_id res chain seq x y z
N MET A 1 14.52 -16.00 18.34
CA MET A 1 13.50 -16.70 17.54
C MET A 1 13.05 -15.72 16.46
N THR A 2 13.42 -15.99 15.21
CA THR A 2 13.06 -15.16 14.05
C THR A 2 11.64 -15.48 13.61
N ASP A 3 10.72 -14.53 13.76
CA ASP A 3 9.38 -14.60 13.20
C ASP A 3 9.49 -14.83 11.69
N LYS A 4 9.11 -16.03 11.23
CA LYS A 4 8.91 -16.30 9.81
C LYS A 4 7.71 -15.45 9.38
N GLN A 5 8.00 -14.32 8.71
CA GLN A 5 7.01 -13.54 7.99
C GLN A 5 6.26 -14.49 7.04
N LYS A 6 4.96 -14.67 7.28
CA LYS A 6 4.10 -15.49 6.40
C LYS A 6 4.16 -14.93 4.98
N GLU A 7 4.54 -15.77 4.02
CA GLU A 7 4.59 -15.47 2.58
C GLU A 7 3.23 -15.78 1.96
N ASP A 8 2.25 -14.89 2.19
CA ASP A 8 0.82 -15.08 1.88
C ASP A 8 0.33 -14.34 0.63
N GLY A 9 1.23 -13.79 -0.20
CA GLY A 9 0.90 -13.03 -1.40
C GLY A 9 0.59 -11.55 -1.17
N LYS A 10 0.72 -11.05 0.06
CA LYS A 10 0.44 -9.64 0.39
C LYS A 10 1.57 -8.69 0.08
N ALA A 11 1.19 -7.43 -0.12
CA ALA A 11 2.15 -6.35 -0.35
C ALA A 11 2.98 -6.13 0.92
N PHE A 12 4.30 -6.18 0.76
CA PHE A 12 5.29 -6.01 1.82
C PHE A 12 6.05 -4.69 1.69
N GLU A 13 6.01 -4.09 0.50
CA GLU A 13 6.79 -2.91 0.17
C GLU A 13 6.06 -2.03 -0.85
N THR A 14 6.19 -0.71 -0.71
CA THR A 14 5.92 0.25 -1.78
C THR A 14 7.24 0.81 -2.30
N PHE A 15 7.40 0.84 -3.62
CA PHE A 15 8.63 1.30 -4.28
C PHE A 15 8.31 2.05 -5.58
N ASN A 16 9.32 2.71 -6.16
CA ASN A 16 9.16 3.60 -7.32
C ASN A 16 8.07 4.65 -7.11
N ILE A 17 8.07 5.28 -5.93
CA ILE A 17 7.04 6.26 -5.57
C ILE A 17 7.29 7.56 -6.33
N GLU A 18 6.40 7.85 -7.26
CA GLU A 18 6.35 9.09 -8.05
C GLU A 18 5.16 9.92 -7.58
N ILE A 19 5.39 11.21 -7.37
CA ILE A 19 4.34 12.14 -6.95
C ILE A 19 4.44 13.34 -7.87
N ASP A 20 3.41 13.52 -8.68
CA ASP A 20 3.26 14.68 -9.56
C ASP A 20 2.31 15.67 -8.87
N VAL A 21 2.84 16.85 -8.56
CA VAL A 21 2.18 17.84 -7.70
C VAL A 21 1.59 18.93 -8.57
N THR A 22 0.27 18.99 -8.62
CA THR A 22 -0.46 20.11 -9.24
C THR A 22 -0.57 21.29 -8.28
N TYR A 23 -0.73 21.00 -6.99
CA TYR A 23 -0.77 22.01 -5.94
C TYR A 23 -0.25 21.44 -4.61
N LEU A 24 0.59 22.20 -3.93
CA LEU A 24 0.97 21.98 -2.54
C LEU A 24 0.82 23.29 -1.79
N ASN A 25 0.09 23.25 -0.68
CA ASN A 25 -0.03 24.40 0.19
C ASN A 25 1.36 24.83 0.70
N PRO A 26 1.75 26.11 0.61
CA PRO A 26 3.09 26.58 1.00
C PRO A 26 3.45 26.31 2.47
N ARG A 27 2.45 26.06 3.32
CA ARG A 27 2.66 25.71 4.73
C ARG A 27 2.92 24.22 4.95
N TYR A 28 3.04 23.43 3.89
CA TYR A 28 3.22 21.99 3.96
C TYR A 28 4.48 21.55 3.23
N ALA A 29 5.19 20.61 3.85
CA ALA A 29 6.27 19.87 3.22
C ALA A 29 5.76 18.48 2.83
N LEU A 30 6.03 18.09 1.59
CA LEU A 30 5.80 16.73 1.10
C LEU A 30 7.08 15.91 1.30
N SER A 31 6.97 14.79 2.01
CA SER A 31 8.04 13.81 2.13
C SER A 31 7.58 12.44 1.63
N LYS A 32 8.49 11.72 0.99
CA LYS A 32 8.31 10.33 0.58
C LYS A 32 9.62 9.58 0.78
N GLN A 33 9.53 8.31 1.14
CA GLN A 33 10.68 7.42 1.06
C GLN A 33 10.73 6.82 -0.35
N ARG A 34 11.93 6.45 -0.82
CA ARG A 34 12.06 5.74 -2.10
C ARG A 34 11.47 4.34 -2.03
N VAL A 35 11.51 3.75 -0.84
CA VAL A 35 11.03 2.43 -0.49
C VAL A 35 10.40 2.54 0.90
N ASN A 36 9.19 2.03 1.08
CA ASN A 36 8.60 1.84 2.40
C ASN A 36 8.33 0.36 2.63
N VAL A 37 8.91 -0.19 3.70
CA VAL A 37 8.70 -1.56 4.13
C VAL A 37 7.54 -1.59 5.13
N MET A 38 6.72 -2.63 5.05
CA MET A 38 5.60 -2.83 5.96
C MET A 38 6.05 -2.77 7.42
N THR A 39 5.42 -1.88 8.18
CA THR A 39 5.69 -1.70 9.61
C THR A 39 5.21 -2.90 10.43
N ALA A 40 5.62 -3.00 11.71
CA ALA A 40 5.19 -4.07 12.60
C ALA A 40 3.66 -4.20 12.74
N ASN A 41 2.93 -3.10 12.59
CA ASN A 41 1.46 -3.07 12.61
C ASN A 41 0.82 -3.33 11.23
N GLY A 42 1.61 -3.72 10.22
CA GLY A 42 1.11 -4.10 8.89
C GLY A 42 0.76 -2.92 8.00
N ARG A 43 1.20 -1.69 8.31
CA ARG A 43 0.94 -0.51 7.49
C ARG A 43 2.02 -0.31 6.45
N LEU A 44 1.60 0.19 5.29
CA LEU A 44 2.47 0.62 4.21
C LEU A 44 2.18 2.08 3.93
N ASP A 45 2.95 2.96 4.55
CA ASP A 45 2.87 4.39 4.30
C ASP A 45 3.62 4.70 2.98
N VAL A 46 3.11 5.65 2.19
CA VAL A 46 3.58 5.96 0.82
C VAL A 46 4.21 7.34 0.79
N PHE A 47 3.54 8.32 1.39
CA PHE A 47 4.02 9.69 1.50
C PHE A 47 3.41 10.36 2.74
N GLU A 48 4.01 11.47 3.14
CA GLU A 48 3.55 12.29 4.24
C GLU A 48 3.49 13.77 3.83
N LEU A 49 2.50 14.48 4.37
CA LEU A 49 2.38 15.92 4.30
C LEU A 49 2.44 16.47 5.72
N ASN A 50 3.50 17.21 6.00
CA ASN A 50 3.79 17.75 7.32
C ASN A 50 3.68 19.28 7.31
N PRO A 51 2.87 19.89 8.19
CA PRO A 51 2.77 21.34 8.25
C PRO A 51 4.05 21.93 8.85
N SER A 52 4.51 23.06 8.33
CA SER A 52 5.67 23.82 8.83
C SER A 52 5.42 24.50 10.18
N GLY A 53 4.16 24.50 10.66
CA GLY A 53 3.78 25.05 11.97
C GLY A 53 2.66 24.25 12.65
N GLY A 54 1.67 24.98 13.16
CA GLY A 54 0.42 24.39 13.65
C GLY A 54 -0.44 23.88 12.50
N GLY A 55 -1.10 22.74 12.68
CA GLY A 55 -2.03 22.19 11.69
C GLY A 55 -2.06 20.66 11.65
N PRO A 56 -2.99 20.09 10.85
CA PRO A 56 -3.04 18.66 10.61
C PRO A 56 -1.83 18.20 9.82
N SER A 57 -1.40 16.97 10.08
CA SER A 57 -0.47 16.21 9.22
C SER A 57 -1.22 15.08 8.53
N PHE A 58 -0.73 14.63 7.39
CA PHE A 58 -1.41 13.61 6.60
C PHE A 58 -0.44 12.53 6.14
N ILE A 59 -0.90 11.28 6.11
CA ILE A 59 -0.12 10.14 5.64
C ILE A 59 -0.94 9.39 4.61
N GLY A 60 -0.41 9.25 3.39
CA GLY A 60 -0.97 8.34 2.41
C GLY A 60 -0.57 6.91 2.73
N ARG A 61 -1.54 6.06 3.02
CA ARG A 61 -1.38 4.65 3.39
C ARG A 61 -1.97 3.76 2.30
N TRP A 62 -1.19 2.79 1.86
CA TRP A 62 -1.70 1.66 1.11
C TRP A 62 -2.53 0.74 2.01
N ASP A 63 -3.83 0.66 1.75
CA ASP A 63 -4.71 -0.35 2.35
C ASP A 63 -4.81 -1.54 1.39
N GLY A 64 -3.95 -2.52 1.63
CA GLY A 64 -3.66 -3.65 0.74
C GLY A 64 -4.19 -5.00 1.16
N GLY A 65 -5.15 -5.06 2.09
CA GLY A 65 -5.82 -6.29 2.51
C GLY A 65 -5.51 -6.73 3.94
N SER A 66 -6.52 -6.65 4.80
CA SER A 66 -6.45 -7.13 6.19
C SER A 66 -6.04 -8.61 6.28
N ARG A 67 -5.22 -8.96 7.29
CA ARG A 67 -4.84 -10.34 7.65
C ARG A 67 -5.98 -11.12 8.30
N ASP A 68 -7.11 -10.46 8.57
CA ASP A 68 -8.27 -11.10 9.16
C ASP A 68 -8.94 -12.04 8.14
N PRO A 69 -9.15 -13.32 8.49
CA PRO A 69 -9.93 -14.24 7.67
C PRO A 69 -11.31 -13.64 7.35
N GLY A 70 -11.70 -13.66 6.08
CA GLY A 70 -13.02 -13.21 5.62
C GLY A 70 -13.13 -11.72 5.28
N LYS A 71 -12.06 -10.92 5.34
CA LYS A 71 -12.07 -9.53 4.85
C LYS A 71 -11.65 -9.46 3.38
N THR A 72 -12.44 -8.77 2.58
CA THR A 72 -12.12 -8.43 1.18
C THR A 72 -10.85 -7.60 1.13
N GLU A 73 -9.92 -7.96 0.25
CA GLU A 73 -8.74 -7.13 -0.01
C GLU A 73 -9.18 -5.79 -0.60
N ARG A 74 -8.75 -4.71 0.03
CA ARG A 74 -8.82 -3.37 -0.56
C ARG A 74 -7.54 -3.09 -1.32
N HIS A 75 -7.66 -2.21 -2.30
CA HIS A 75 -6.57 -1.85 -3.19
C HIS A 75 -6.50 -0.34 -3.35
N ASP A 76 -6.59 0.33 -2.22
CA ASP A 76 -6.84 1.76 -2.14
C ASP A 76 -5.66 2.45 -1.46
N LEU A 77 -5.34 3.64 -1.96
CA LEU A 77 -4.50 4.58 -1.24
C LEU A 77 -5.42 5.46 -0.40
N ASP A 78 -5.47 5.23 0.90
CA ASP A 78 -6.23 6.06 1.82
C ASP A 78 -5.32 7.09 2.47
N ILE A 79 -5.82 8.30 2.70
CA ILE A 79 -5.11 9.33 3.44
C ILE A 79 -5.61 9.32 4.89
N ASP A 80 -4.72 9.23 5.87
CA ASP A 80 -5.04 9.42 7.29
C ASP A 80 -4.68 10.86 7.72
N ILE A 81 -5.42 11.41 8.68
CA ILE A 81 -5.17 12.75 9.27
C ILE A 81 -4.72 12.64 10.73
N TYR A 82 -3.70 13.41 11.10
CA TYR A 82 -3.05 13.42 12.42
C TYR A 82 -2.93 14.84 12.96
N ARG A 83 -2.54 14.97 14.24
CA ARG A 83 -2.45 16.25 14.98
C ARG A 83 -3.79 17.02 15.04
N VAL A 84 -4.89 16.29 15.08
CA VAL A 84 -6.26 16.82 15.17
C VAL A 84 -7.07 16.04 16.20
N SER A 85 -8.19 16.63 16.64
CA SER A 85 -9.13 15.94 17.54
C SER A 85 -9.76 14.71 16.88
N ARG A 86 -10.22 13.75 17.69
CA ARG A 86 -10.98 12.57 17.20
C ARG A 86 -12.21 12.96 16.37
N GLY A 87 -12.87 14.06 16.73
CA GLY A 87 -14.00 14.58 15.97
C GLY A 87 -13.62 15.01 14.56
N GLN A 88 -12.45 15.65 14.40
CA GLN A 88 -11.92 16.02 13.08
C GLN A 88 -11.49 14.79 12.28
N GLN A 89 -10.84 13.79 12.91
CA GLN A 89 -10.51 12.53 12.22
C GLN A 89 -11.77 11.86 11.67
N ARG A 90 -12.85 11.80 12.45
CA ARG A 90 -14.14 11.24 12.01
C ARG A 90 -14.72 12.02 10.84
N ARG A 91 -14.71 13.35 10.89
CA ARG A 91 -15.21 14.19 9.80
C ARG A 91 -14.40 14.03 8.52
N PHE A 92 -13.07 13.94 8.66
CA PHE A 92 -12.18 13.70 7.53
C PHE A 92 -12.44 12.35 6.87
N LYS A 93 -12.54 11.28 7.67
CA LYS A 93 -12.89 9.93 7.17
C LYS A 93 -14.22 9.90 6.42
N LYS A 94 -15.17 10.75 6.80
CA LYS A 94 -16.49 10.83 6.20
C LYS A 94 -16.64 11.88 5.09
N GLY A 95 -15.62 12.71 4.86
CA GLY A 95 -15.71 13.84 3.93
C GLY A 95 -16.73 14.92 4.37
N GLU A 96 -16.86 15.18 5.67
CA GLU A 96 -17.87 16.10 6.22
C GLU A 96 -17.30 17.49 6.52
N ARG A 97 -18.15 18.52 6.47
CA ARG A 97 -17.84 19.90 6.91
C ARG A 97 -16.60 20.52 6.24
N GLY A 98 -16.42 20.28 4.93
CA GLY A 98 -15.30 20.82 4.16
C GLY A 98 -14.01 19.99 4.22
N TYR A 99 -13.97 18.91 4.99
CA TYR A 99 -12.90 17.92 4.86
C TYR A 99 -13.11 17.04 3.63
N SER A 100 -12.05 16.74 2.89
CA SER A 100 -12.06 15.77 1.79
C SER A 100 -10.66 15.16 1.57
N GLY A 101 -10.61 14.01 0.88
CA GLY A 101 -9.34 13.37 0.48
C GLY A 101 -8.96 12.12 1.26
N HIS A 102 -9.78 11.64 2.19
CA HIS A 102 -9.53 10.36 2.88
C HIS A 102 -9.46 9.18 1.89
N HIS A 103 -10.43 9.10 0.97
CA HIS A 103 -10.42 8.12 -0.11
C HIS A 103 -9.91 8.79 -1.38
N THR A 104 -8.89 8.19 -2.00
CA THR A 104 -8.35 8.67 -3.28
C THR A 104 -9.04 7.99 -4.45
N THR A 105 -8.95 8.61 -5.63
CA THR A 105 -9.51 8.03 -6.85
C THR A 105 -8.43 7.28 -7.59
N LYS A 106 -8.57 5.97 -7.73
CA LYS A 106 -7.69 5.18 -8.60
C LYS A 106 -7.87 5.64 -10.05
N VAL A 107 -6.76 5.88 -10.73
CA VAL A 107 -6.75 6.24 -12.16
C VAL A 107 -6.06 5.14 -12.96
N GLN A 108 -6.42 5.00 -14.24
CA GLN A 108 -5.74 4.07 -15.12
C GLN A 108 -4.28 4.46 -15.29
N SER A 109 -3.42 3.45 -15.33
CA SER A 109 -1.98 3.62 -15.54
C SER A 109 -1.44 2.39 -16.25
N ASP A 110 -0.56 2.61 -17.22
CA ASP A 110 0.25 1.58 -17.87
C ASP A 110 1.42 1.13 -16.96
N ARG A 111 1.77 1.95 -15.96
CA ARG A 111 2.84 1.70 -15.00
C ARG A 111 2.35 1.86 -13.57
N GLY A 112 2.58 0.83 -12.75
CA GLY A 112 2.29 0.88 -11.31
C GLY A 112 0.81 1.13 -10.98
N ARG A 113 0.57 1.50 -9.72
CA ARG A 113 -0.75 1.91 -9.23
C ARG A 113 -0.78 3.41 -9.08
N LYS A 114 -1.69 4.08 -9.78
CA LYS A 114 -1.81 5.52 -9.80
C LYS A 114 -3.13 5.97 -9.16
N TYR A 115 -3.05 7.00 -8.34
CA TYR A 115 -4.17 7.58 -7.62
C TYR A 115 -4.17 9.11 -7.77
N GLN A 116 -5.31 9.67 -8.08
CA GLN A 116 -5.57 11.10 -7.96
C GLN A 116 -5.86 11.41 -6.49
N VAL A 117 -5.11 12.37 -5.93
CA VAL A 117 -5.27 12.85 -4.56
C VAL A 117 -5.70 14.30 -4.62
N SER A 118 -6.78 14.64 -3.92
CA SER A 118 -7.23 16.00 -3.68
C SER A 118 -7.61 16.11 -2.21
N LEU A 119 -6.87 16.93 -1.48
CA LEU A 119 -6.89 16.98 -0.02
C LEU A 119 -7.29 18.38 0.42
N CYS A 120 -8.42 18.48 1.12
CA CYS A 120 -8.91 19.71 1.70
C CYS A 120 -9.23 19.55 3.18
N THR A 121 -8.98 20.63 3.91
CA THR A 121 -9.57 20.90 5.22
C THR A 121 -10.67 21.95 5.05
N PRO A 122 -11.49 22.23 6.07
CA PRO A 122 -12.53 23.26 5.98
C PRO A 122 -11.98 24.64 5.63
N ASP A 123 -10.75 24.92 6.07
CA ASP A 123 -10.14 26.24 5.97
C ASP A 123 -9.32 26.41 4.68
N GLU A 124 -8.80 25.32 4.12
CA GLU A 124 -7.87 25.40 3.00
C GLU A 124 -7.68 24.08 2.24
N LYS A 125 -7.29 24.23 0.97
CA LYS A 125 -6.72 23.16 0.16
C LYS A 125 -5.28 22.88 0.62
N ILE A 126 -4.95 21.61 0.77
CA ILE A 126 -3.65 21.15 1.26
C ILE A 126 -2.79 20.63 0.11
N PHE A 127 -3.37 19.77 -0.73
CA PHE A 127 -2.63 19.05 -1.77
C PHE A 127 -3.55 18.69 -2.94
N GLU A 128 -3.03 18.77 -4.15
CA GLU A 128 -3.60 18.13 -5.32
C GLU A 128 -2.50 17.59 -6.23
N GLY A 129 -2.70 16.37 -6.72
CA GLY A 129 -1.74 15.74 -7.61
C GLY A 129 -2.04 14.27 -7.82
N THR A 130 -1.10 13.58 -8.46
CA THR A 130 -1.17 12.13 -8.62
C THR A 130 -0.02 11.44 -7.90
N VAL A 131 -0.32 10.28 -7.33
CA VAL A 131 0.65 9.42 -6.65
C VAL A 131 0.68 8.09 -7.38
N CYS A 132 1.87 7.69 -7.85
CA CYS A 132 2.11 6.43 -8.53
C CYS A 132 3.16 5.61 -7.77
N PHE A 133 2.94 4.31 -7.62
CA PHE A 133 3.91 3.41 -6.98
C PHE A 133 3.70 1.95 -7.40
N ASN A 134 4.74 1.13 -7.22
CA ASN A 134 4.67 -0.31 -7.35
C ASN A 134 4.55 -0.98 -5.98
N LEU A 135 4.07 -2.22 -5.97
CA LEU A 135 3.97 -3.07 -4.78
C LEU A 135 4.85 -4.30 -4.95
N LEU A 136 5.66 -4.61 -3.95
CA LEU A 136 6.33 -5.90 -3.87
C LEU A 136 5.47 -6.84 -3.03
N ARG A 137 5.17 -8.03 -3.55
CA ARG A 137 4.41 -9.08 -2.85
C ARG A 137 5.29 -10.31 -2.66
N LYS A 138 5.27 -10.90 -1.47
CA LYS A 138 5.92 -12.20 -1.23
C LYS A 138 4.91 -13.31 -1.49
N VAL A 139 5.03 -14.01 -2.61
CA VAL A 139 4.19 -15.17 -2.93
C VAL A 139 4.94 -16.42 -2.49
N GLY A 140 4.40 -17.18 -1.55
CA GLY A 140 4.92 -18.50 -1.22
C GLY A 140 4.60 -19.47 -2.37
N VAL A 141 5.63 -19.95 -3.07
CA VAL A 141 5.47 -21.03 -4.04
C VAL A 141 5.63 -22.34 -3.30
N SER A 142 4.53 -23.07 -3.11
CA SER A 142 4.57 -24.46 -2.64
C SER A 142 4.51 -25.40 -3.84
N ASP A 143 5.65 -25.66 -4.47
CA ASP A 143 5.73 -26.71 -5.48
C ASP A 143 5.85 -28.08 -4.80
N GLN A 144 4.83 -28.93 -4.94
CA GLN A 144 4.97 -30.37 -4.74
C GLN A 144 5.32 -31.02 -6.08
N PHE A 145 6.61 -31.18 -6.35
CA PHE A 145 7.06 -32.01 -7.47
C PHE A 145 6.82 -33.48 -7.13
N THR A 146 5.81 -34.09 -7.77
CA THR A 146 5.64 -35.55 -7.69
C THR A 146 6.51 -36.18 -8.77
N VAL A 147 7.72 -36.61 -8.41
CA VAL A 147 8.54 -37.44 -9.30
C VAL A 147 7.96 -38.86 -9.32
N ARG A 148 7.42 -39.29 -10.46
CA ARG A 148 7.12 -40.70 -10.74
C ARG A 148 8.20 -41.26 -11.64
N GLU A 149 9.32 -41.67 -11.07
CA GLU A 149 10.20 -42.64 -11.74
C GLU A 149 9.86 -44.04 -11.26
N ARG A 150 9.50 -44.92 -12.21
CA ARG A 150 9.55 -46.37 -12.02
C ARG A 150 10.59 -46.90 -13.00
N PRO A 151 11.78 -47.34 -12.55
CA PRO A 151 12.68 -48.05 -13.43
C PRO A 151 12.04 -49.40 -13.81
N THR A 152 11.91 -49.66 -15.11
CA THR A 152 11.53 -50.98 -15.62
C THR A 152 12.82 -51.74 -15.89
N ALA A 153 13.13 -52.75 -15.07
CA ALA A 153 14.22 -53.67 -15.35
C ALA A 153 13.73 -54.77 -16.30
N VAL A 154 14.34 -54.91 -17.46
CA VAL A 154 14.15 -56.06 -18.35
C VAL A 154 15.28 -57.06 -18.09
N VAL A 155 14.93 -58.22 -17.53
CA VAL A 155 15.86 -59.35 -17.39
C VAL A 155 15.88 -60.13 -18.70
N ILE A 156 16.96 -60.01 -19.48
CA ILE A 156 17.21 -60.89 -20.61
C ILE A 156 17.94 -62.13 -20.08
N ARG A 157 17.24 -63.26 -20.01
CA ARG A 157 17.89 -64.55 -19.73
C ARG A 157 18.56 -65.05 -21.02
N GLY A 158 19.89 -65.08 -21.04
CA GLY A 158 20.63 -65.84 -22.05
C GLY A 158 20.31 -67.33 -21.91
N ARG A 159 19.91 -67.97 -23.01
CA ARG A 159 19.84 -69.45 -23.08
C ARG A 159 21.25 -70.02 -23.30
N PRO A 160 21.51 -71.24 -22.79
CA PRO A 160 22.83 -71.88 -22.81
C PRO A 160 23.33 -72.20 -24.22
#